data_AF-A0A926A0J6-F1
#
_entry.id   AF-A0A926A0J6-F1
#
_cell.length_a   1.000
_cell.length_b   1.000
_cell.length_c   1.000
_cell.angle_alpha   90.00
_cell.angle_beta   90.00
_cell.angle_gamma   90.00
#
_symmetry.space_group_name_H-M   'P 1'
#
loop_
_entity.id
_entity.type
_entity.pdbx_description
1 polymer ?
#
loop_
_entity_poly.entity_id
_entity_poly.type
_entity_poly.pdbx_seq_one_letter_code
_entity_poly.pdbx_strand_id
1 'polypeptide(L)' 'MPDTFASAGVSGDDAPGDSVGQVSSLYLGNILYAIERCALSLDSEDKPDEAAFYRGLGRKLADAYGREKRA' A
#
# COMPACT_ATOMS: atom_id res chain seq x y z
N MET A 1 -16.13 21.45 -21.18
CA MET A 1 -15.26 21.31 -19.99
C MET A 1 -13.85 21.09 -20.52
N PRO A 2 -12.87 21.97 -20.26
CA PRO A 2 -11.51 21.76 -20.76
C PRO A 2 -10.73 20.77 -19.88
N ASP A 3 -10.16 19.76 -20.53
CA ASP A 3 -9.25 18.76 -20.00
C ASP A 3 -8.07 19.40 -19.26
N THR A 4 -8.11 19.36 -17.93
CA THR A 4 -7.13 19.98 -17.03
C THR A 4 -5.94 19.04 -16.71
N PHE A 5 -5.71 17.99 -17.51
CA PHE A 5 -4.45 17.24 -17.44
C PHE A 5 -3.34 17.95 -18.22
N ALA A 6 -3.15 19.24 -17.92
CA ALA A 6 -1.95 19.95 -18.30
C ALA A 6 -0.75 19.19 -17.73
N SER A 7 0.02 18.63 -18.66
CA SER A 7 1.35 18.07 -18.45
C SER A 7 2.26 19.13 -17.84
N ALA A 8 2.29 19.21 -16.52
CA ALA A 8 3.38 19.83 -15.80
C ALA A 8 4.60 18.92 -16.00
N GLY A 9 5.61 19.44 -16.70
CA GLY A 9 6.84 18.73 -16.98
C GLY A 9 7.43 18.16 -15.69
N VAL A 10 7.63 16.85 -15.67
CA VAL A 10 8.59 16.23 -14.75
C VAL A 10 9.96 16.59 -15.31
N SER A 11 10.50 17.70 -14.81
CA SER A 11 11.94 17.92 -14.81
C SER A 11 12.56 16.67 -14.18
N GLY A 12 13.21 15.86 -15.01
CA GLY A 12 13.97 14.71 -14.58
C GLY A 12 15.12 15.17 -13.71
N ASP A 13 14.88 15.19 -12.41
CA ASP A 13 15.92 15.04 -11.41
C ASP A 13 16.10 13.53 -11.24
N ASP A 14 17.07 12.94 -11.94
CA ASP A 14 17.56 11.57 -11.75
C ASP A 14 18.30 11.44 -10.39
N ALA A 15 17.77 12.05 -9.33
CA ALA A 15 18.01 11.57 -7.99
C ALA A 15 17.37 10.18 -7.92
N PRO A 16 18.04 9.16 -7.35
CA PRO A 16 17.39 7.89 -7.11
C PRO A 16 16.24 8.15 -6.12
N GLY A 17 15.05 8.40 -6.67
CA GLY A 17 13.83 8.54 -5.89
C GLY A 17 13.63 7.27 -5.09
N ASP A 18 13.02 7.39 -3.92
CA ASP A 18 12.79 6.24 -3.05
C ASP A 18 12.10 5.11 -3.84
N SER A 19 12.67 3.91 -3.78
CA SER A 19 12.03 2.74 -4.36
C SER A 19 10.70 2.48 -3.66
N VAL A 20 9.76 1.83 -4.36
CA VAL A 20 8.47 1.40 -3.78
C VAL A 20 8.68 0.62 -2.48
N GLY A 21 9.73 -0.22 -2.42
CA GLY A 21 10.10 -0.97 -1.22
C GLY A 21 10.49 -0.08 -0.04
N GLN A 22 11.32 0.96 -0.29
CA GLN A 22 11.72 1.93 0.73
C GLN A 22 10.52 2.71 1.27
N VAL A 23 9.68 3.24 0.38
CA VAL A 23 8.48 4.00 0.76
C VAL A 23 7.50 3.12 1.55
N SER A 24 7.24 1.90 1.05
CA SER A 24 6.31 0.98 1.71
C SER A 24 6.79 0.55 3.09
N SER A 25 8.11 0.40 3.27
CA SER A 25 8.73 0.06 4.55
C SER A 25 8.61 1.17 5.59
N LEU A 26 8.72 2.43 5.16
CA LEU A 26 8.54 3.60 6.02
C LEU A 26 7.08 3.74 6.48
N TYR A 27 6.13 3.49 5.57
CA TYR A 27 4.70 3.68 5.82
C TYR A 27 3.92 2.38 6.06
N LEU A 28 4.60 1.29 6.41
CA LEU A 28 3.96 -0.01 6.49
C LEU A 28 2.77 -0.02 7.46
N GLY A 29 2.88 0.65 8.62
CA GLY A 29 1.77 0.75 9.57
C GLY A 29 0.51 1.38 8.95
N ASN A 30 0.68 2.43 8.14
CA ASN A 30 -0.44 3.09 7.45
C ASN A 30 -1.05 2.18 6.37
N ILE A 31 -0.21 1.45 5.65
CA ILE A 31 -0.64 0.48 4.62
C ILE A 31 -1.43 -0.66 5.27
N LEU A 32 -0.94 -1.23 6.37
CA LEU A 32 -1.64 -2.28 7.12
C LEU A 32 -2.98 -1.80 7.67
N TYR A 33 -3.04 -0.56 8.17
CA TYR A 33 -4.30 0.05 8.60
C TYR A 33 -5.31 0.16 7.45
N ALA A 34 -4.88 0.65 6.28
CA ALA A 34 -5.75 0.77 5.11
C ALA A 34 -6.27 -0.59 4.62
N ILE A 35 -5.40 -1.61 4.63
CA ILE A 35 -5.76 -2.99 4.28
C ILE A 35 -6.82 -3.54 5.25
N GLU A 36 -6.64 -3.36 6.56
CA GLU A 36 -7.61 -3.84 7.55
C GLU A 36 -8.95 -3.09 7.43
N ARG A 37 -8.92 -1.78 7.21
CA ARG A 37 -10.13 -0.98 6.95
C ARG A 37 -10.88 -1.47 5.71
N CYS A 38 -10.18 -1.83 4.65
CA CYS A 38 -10.77 -2.41 3.45
C CYS A 38 -11.38 -3.78 3.73
N ALA A 39 -10.66 -4.66 4.45
CA ALA A 39 -11.17 -5.96 4.85
C ALA A 39 -12.45 -5.85 5.68
N LEU A 40 -12.51 -4.95 6.65
CA LEU A 40 -13.72 -4.68 7.44
C LEU A 40 -14.90 -4.20 6.59
N SER A 41 -14.64 -3.36 5.58
CA SER A 41 -15.68 -2.90 4.64
C SER A 41 -16.24 -4.07 3.83
N LEU A 42 -15.37 -4.91 3.28
CA LEU A 42 -15.75 -6.08 2.48
C LEU A 42 -16.54 -7.10 3.32
N ASP A 43 -16.12 -7.32 4.57
CA ASP A 43 -16.86 -8.14 5.53
C ASP A 43 -18.29 -7.62 5.74
N SER A 44 -18.44 -6.29 5.88
CA SER A 44 -19.75 -5.64 6.04
C SER A 44 -20.63 -5.65 4.78
N GLU A 45 -20.02 -5.86 3.61
CA GLU A 45 -20.68 -6.01 2.31
C GLU A 45 -21.03 -7.48 1.98
N ASP A 46 -20.90 -8.40 2.94
CA ASP A 46 -21.13 -9.84 2.76
C ASP A 46 -20.18 -10.48 1.73
N LYS A 47 -18.93 -9.98 1.68
CA LYS A 47 -17.82 -10.45 0.82
C LYS A 47 -16.66 -11.03 1.65
N PRO A 48 -16.89 -12.17 2.35
CA PRO A 48 -15.93 -12.70 3.33
C PRO A 48 -14.65 -13.24 2.69
N ASP A 49 -14.71 -13.77 1.47
CA ASP A 49 -13.55 -14.33 0.77
C ASP A 49 -12.57 -13.22 0.38
N GLU A 50 -13.07 -12.09 -0.12
CA GLU A 50 -12.28 -10.90 -0.41
C GLU A 50 -11.72 -10.29 0.88
N ALA A 51 -12.51 -10.19 1.95
CA ALA A 51 -12.02 -9.73 3.25
C ALA A 51 -10.87 -10.61 3.76
N ALA A 52 -10.99 -11.94 3.65
CA ALA A 52 -9.94 -12.89 4.01
C ALA A 52 -8.68 -12.70 3.17
N PHE A 53 -8.82 -12.43 1.86
CA PHE A 53 -7.70 -12.11 1.00
C PHE A 53 -6.91 -10.88 1.48
N TYR A 54 -7.60 -9.77 1.79
CA TYR A 54 -6.95 -8.55 2.28
C TYR A 54 -6.25 -8.76 3.63
N ARG A 55 -6.88 -9.50 4.57
CA ARG A 55 -6.25 -9.87 5.84
C ARG A 55 -4.99 -10.71 5.62
N GLY A 56 -5.04 -11.66 4.67
CA GLY A 56 -3.88 -12.46 4.26
C GLY A 56 -2.74 -11.63 3.66
N LEU A 57 -3.06 -10.64 2.83
CA LEU A 57 -2.09 -9.69 2.29
C LEU A 57 -1.40 -8.89 3.40
N GLY A 58 -2.19 -8.29 4.31
CA GLY A 58 -1.66 -7.54 5.45
C GLY A 58 -0.72 -8.39 6.31
N ARG A 59 -1.10 -9.65 6.57
CA ARG A 59 -0.25 -10.60 7.30
C ARG A 59 1.08 -10.86 6.60
N LYS A 60 1.06 -11.13 5.29
CA LYS A 60 2.28 -11.37 4.50
C LYS A 60 3.24 -10.18 4.53
N LEU A 61 2.71 -8.95 4.44
CA LEU A 61 3.51 -7.72 4.50
C LEU A 61 4.13 -7.53 5.89
N ALA A 62 3.34 -7.69 6.96
CA ALA A 62 3.83 -7.59 8.33
C ALA A 62 4.91 -8.64 8.64
N ASP A 63 4.71 -9.88 8.20
CA ASP A 63 5.68 -10.96 8.40
C ASP A 63 6.98 -10.71 7.62
N ALA A 64 6.90 -10.19 6.39
CA ALA A 64 8.08 -9.85 5.58
C ALA A 64 8.91 -8.74 6.22
N TYR A 65 8.26 -7.65 6.63
CA TYR A 65 8.92 -6.54 7.29
C TYR A 65 9.50 -6.92 8.67
N GLY A 66 8.81 -7.78 9.40
CA GLY A 66 9.30 -8.32 10.66
C GLY A 66 10.58 -9.15 10.50
N ARG A 67 10.75 -9.86 9.38
CA ARG A 67 12.00 -10.56 9.04
C ARG A 67 13.10 -9.59 8.64
N GLU A 68 12.79 -8.58 7.82
CA GLU A 68 13.73 -7.55 7.37
C GLU A 68 14.33 -6.78 8.56
N LYS A 69 13.52 -6.40 9.55
CA LYS A 69 13.99 -5.70 10.76
C LYS A 69 14.86 -6.54 11.70
N ARG A 70 14.88 -7.86 11.52
CA ARG A 70 15.66 -8.80 12.35
C ARG A 70 16.95 -9.26 11.68
N ALA A 71 17.08 -9.04 10.37
CA ALA A 71 18.29 -9.31 9.60
C ALA A 71 19.33 -8.21 9.80
#